data_AF-A0A137SPS9-F1
#
_entry.id   AF-A0A137SPS9-F1
#
_cell.length_a   1.000
_cell.length_b   1.000
_cell.length_c   1.000
_cell.angle_alpha   90.00
_cell.angle_beta   90.00
_cell.angle_gamma   90.00
#
_symmetry.space_group_name_H-M   'P 1'
#
loop_
_entity.id
_entity.type
_entity.pdbx_description
1 polymer ?
#
loop_
_entity_poly.entity_id
_entity_poly.type
_entity_poly.pdbx_seq_one_letter_code
_entity_poly.pdbx_strand_id
1 'polypeptide(L)'
;MIKPTKPIETYEDYGFKKCKGEYGKHGCYYLCVARGCKMIFLSKELLEIIPWEETDPRIHAQPNCRYSDQRTALDIVVELVIYGLLITKY
;
A
#
# COMPACT_ATOMS: atom_id res chain seq x y z
N MET A 1 9.98 -0.92 -13.24
CA MET A 1 9.40 -0.16 -12.10
C MET A 1 7.92 -0.49 -11.99
N ILE A 2 7.42 -0.80 -10.78
CA ILE A 2 5.99 -1.11 -10.54
C ILE A 2 5.23 0.19 -10.36
N LYS A 3 4.13 0.37 -11.11
CA LYS A 3 3.30 1.58 -11.07
C LYS A 3 1.81 1.26 -10.95
N PRO A 4 1.01 2.11 -10.28
CA PRO A 4 -0.44 2.06 -10.34
C PRO A 4 -0.97 2.32 -11.76
N THR A 5 -2.07 1.67 -12.12
CA THR A 5 -2.76 1.84 -13.42
C THR A 5 -4.04 2.68 -13.33
N LYS A 6 -4.67 2.68 -12.16
CA LYS A 6 -5.93 3.39 -11.87
C LYS A 6 -5.68 4.69 -11.09
N PRO A 7 -6.67 5.60 -11.02
CA PRO A 7 -6.66 6.71 -10.08
C PRO A 7 -6.42 6.21 -8.65
N ILE A 8 -5.60 6.92 -7.89
CA ILE A 8 -5.03 6.42 -6.64
C ILE A 8 -6.09 6.20 -5.55
N GLU A 9 -7.21 6.93 -5.64
CA GLU A 9 -8.34 6.85 -4.71
C GLU A 9 -9.07 5.51 -4.84
N THR A 10 -9.06 4.89 -6.03
CA THR A 10 -9.74 3.60 -6.27
C THR A 10 -9.09 2.43 -5.54
N TYR A 11 -7.87 2.59 -5.02
CA TYR A 11 -7.20 1.53 -4.26
C TYR A 11 -7.76 1.40 -2.84
N GLU A 12 -8.55 2.38 -2.36
CA GLU A 12 -9.32 2.23 -1.13
C GLU A 12 -10.30 1.05 -1.21
N ASP A 13 -10.85 0.75 -2.39
CA ASP A 13 -11.74 -0.40 -2.61
C ASP A 13 -11.04 -1.74 -2.35
N TYR A 14 -9.73 -1.82 -2.61
CA TYR A 14 -8.91 -2.99 -2.25
C TYR A 14 -8.66 -3.05 -0.73
N GLY A 15 -8.56 -1.89 -0.08
CA GLY A 15 -8.30 -1.76 1.34
C GLY A 15 -7.11 -0.85 1.69
N PHE A 16 -6.50 -0.19 0.70
CA PHE A 16 -5.50 0.86 0.99
C PHE A 16 -6.15 1.99 1.81
N LYS A 17 -5.35 2.62 2.66
CA LYS A 17 -5.78 3.76 3.47
C LYS A 17 -4.94 4.96 3.12
N LYS A 18 -5.57 6.13 2.95
CA LYS A 18 -4.87 7.39 2.72
C LYS A 18 -3.87 7.67 3.85
N CYS A 19 -2.65 8.05 3.49
CA CYS A 19 -1.60 8.41 4.45
C CYS A 19 -2.01 9.61 5.32
N LYS A 20 -1.36 9.74 6.47
CA LYS A 20 -1.46 10.92 7.36
C LYS A 20 -0.57 12.06 6.84
N GLY A 21 -0.88 13.29 7.26
CA GLY A 21 -0.02 14.47 7.09
C GLY A 21 0.22 14.84 5.62
N GLU A 22 1.44 15.29 5.33
CA GLU A 22 1.84 15.75 3.98
C GLU A 22 1.71 14.65 2.93
N TYR A 23 2.06 13.40 3.26
CA TYR A 23 1.90 12.27 2.34
C TYR A 23 0.44 12.08 1.92
N GLY A 24 -0.50 12.21 2.85
CA GLY A 24 -1.93 12.17 2.55
C GLY A 24 -2.38 13.34 1.66
N LYS A 25 -1.86 14.55 1.90
CA LYS A 25 -2.14 15.73 1.06
C LYS A 25 -1.63 15.55 -0.38
N HIS A 26 -0.51 14.85 -0.54
CA HIS A 26 0.06 14.47 -1.84
C HIS A 26 -0.56 13.21 -2.46
N GLY A 27 -1.66 12.69 -1.90
CA GLY A 27 -2.38 11.55 -2.47
C GLY A 27 -1.65 10.22 -2.35
N CYS A 28 -0.84 10.05 -1.30
CA CYS A 28 -0.21 8.76 -0.99
C CYS A 28 -1.10 7.91 -0.08
N TYR A 29 -0.94 6.60 -0.21
CA TYR A 29 -1.71 5.57 0.48
C TYR A 29 -0.78 4.50 1.05
N TYR A 30 -1.29 3.75 2.01
CA TYR A 30 -0.57 2.63 2.61
C TYR A 30 -1.49 1.43 2.87
N LEU A 31 -0.89 0.25 2.91
CA LEU A 31 -1.52 -0.97 3.40
C LEU A 31 -0.56 -1.68 4.34
N CYS A 32 -0.95 -1.79 5.62
CA CYS A 32 -0.18 -2.52 6.61
C CYS A 32 -0.40 -4.03 6.47
N VAL A 33 0.69 -4.79 6.48
CA VAL A 33 0.71 -6.25 6.34
C VAL A 33 1.41 -6.83 7.57
N ALA A 34 0.65 -7.51 8.43
CA ALA A 34 1.16 -8.09 9.67
C ALA A 34 2.26 -9.13 9.41
N ARG A 35 2.10 -9.95 8.38
CA ARG A 35 3.06 -11.01 8.06
C ARG A 35 4.35 -10.40 7.51
N GLY A 36 5.41 -10.49 8.31
CA GLY A 36 6.71 -9.89 8.02
C GLY A 36 6.81 -8.40 8.37
N CYS A 37 5.82 -7.85 9.08
CA CYS A 37 5.76 -6.45 9.53
C CYS A 37 6.13 -5.47 8.41
N LYS A 38 5.37 -5.52 7.31
CA LYS A 38 5.60 -4.70 6.11
C LYS A 38 4.48 -3.71 5.89
N MET A 39 4.81 -2.60 5.24
CA MET A 39 3.88 -1.62 4.71
C MET A 39 4.05 -1.56 3.20
N ILE A 40 2.95 -1.68 2.47
CA ILE A 40 2.91 -1.37 1.04
C ILE A 40 2.60 0.12 0.93
N PHE A 41 3.59 0.91 0.54
CA PHE A 41 3.45 2.32 0.22
C PHE A 41 3.03 2.48 -1.25
N LEU A 42 2.04 3.33 -1.48
CA LEU A 42 1.48 3.56 -2.81
C LEU A 42 1.37 5.07 -3.06
N SER A 43 1.92 5.51 -4.19
CA SER A 43 1.75 6.87 -4.72
C SER A 43 1.35 6.78 -6.19
N LYS A 44 1.02 7.91 -6.81
CA LYS A 44 0.74 7.95 -8.26
C LYS A 44 1.88 7.42 -9.12
N GLU A 45 3.12 7.52 -8.66
CA GLU A 45 4.31 7.21 -9.46
C GLU A 45 4.89 5.82 -9.20
N LEU A 46 4.68 5.25 -8.01
CA LEU A 46 5.34 4.02 -7.59
C LEU A 46 4.58 3.26 -6.51
N LEU A 47 4.97 2.00 -6.36
CA LEU A 47 4.70 1.16 -5.19
C LEU A 47 6.03 0.69 -4.58
N GLU A 48 6.09 0.71 -3.26
CA GLU A 48 7.23 0.21 -2.47
C GLU A 48 6.75 -0.67 -1.31
N ILE A 49 7.51 -1.72 -1.01
CA ILE A 49 7.33 -2.51 0.21
C ILE A 49 8.44 -2.10 1.18
N ILE A 50 8.05 -1.56 2.32
CA ILE A 50 8.98 -1.09 3.35
C ILE A 50 8.65 -1.73 4.71
N PRO A 51 9.55 -1.68 5.70
CA PRO A 51 9.21 -2.06 7.07
C PRO A 51 8.02 -1.25 7.61
N TRP A 52 7.12 -1.92 8.31
CA TRP A 52 6.07 -1.25 9.07
C TRP A 52 6.61 -0.90 10.45
N GLU A 53 6.90 0.38 10.63
CA GLU A 53 7.38 0.96 11.89
C GLU A 53 6.22 1.64 12.64
N GLU A 54 6.17 1.49 13.96
CA GLU A 54 5.12 2.11 14.80
C GLU A 54 5.13 3.65 14.74
N THR A 55 6.31 4.23 14.52
CA THR A 55 6.51 5.69 14.46
C THR A 55 6.44 6.25 13.05
N ASP A 56 6.02 5.46 12.06
CA ASP A 56 5.96 5.93 10.67
C ASP A 56 4.98 7.10 10.52
N PRO A 57 5.42 8.29 10.06
CA PRO A 57 4.57 9.47 9.99
C PRO A 57 3.44 9.36 8.95
N ARG A 58 3.51 8.37 8.06
CA ARG A 58 2.49 8.09 7.03
C ARG A 58 1.29 7.32 7.61
N ILE A 59 1.49 6.57 8.69
CA ILE A 59 0.50 5.66 9.25
C ILE A 59 -0.36 6.42 10.29
N HIS A 60 -1.65 6.06 10.36
CA HIS A 60 -2.55 6.62 11.36
C HIS A 60 -2.40 5.86 12.68
N ALA A 61 -2.81 6.47 13.80
CA ALA A 61 -2.80 5.81 15.11
C ALA A 61 -3.53 4.44 15.10
N GLN A 62 -4.57 4.32 14.27
CA GLN A 62 -5.18 3.03 13.92
C GLN A 62 -4.75 2.61 12.50
N PRO A 63 -3.81 1.64 12.37
CA PRO A 63 -3.37 1.11 11.08
C PRO A 63 -4.48 0.28 10.41
N ASN A 64 -4.49 0.22 9.07
CA ASN A 64 -5.49 -0.54 8.28
C ASN A 64 -5.17 -2.03 8.14
N CYS A 65 -4.43 -2.61 9.08
CA CYS A 65 -3.98 -3.99 8.99
C CYS A 65 -5.12 -5.00 9.19
N ARG A 66 -5.21 -5.98 8.30
CA ARG A 66 -6.03 -7.19 8.50
C ARG A 66 -5.16 -8.27 9.14
N TYR A 67 -5.12 -8.32 10.48
CA TYR A 67 -4.23 -9.21 11.23
C TYR A 67 -4.44 -10.70 10.97
N SER A 68 -5.64 -11.11 10.56
CA SER A 68 -5.95 -12.51 10.19
C SER A 68 -5.51 -12.89 8.77
N ASP A 69 -5.12 -11.92 7.94
CA ASP A 69 -4.66 -12.18 6.57
C ASP A 69 -3.31 -12.90 6.58
N GLN A 70 -3.23 -14.01 5.85
CA GLN A 70 -2.05 -14.86 5.79
C GLN A 70 -1.12 -14.53 4.63
N ARG A 71 -1.52 -13.60 3.74
CA ARG A 71 -0.70 -13.16 2.60
C ARG A 71 0.46 -12.29 3.07
N THR A 72 1.60 -12.43 2.41
CA THR A 72 2.74 -11.51 2.54
C THR A 72 2.51 -10.25 1.69
N ALA A 73 3.33 -9.23 1.89
CA ALA A 73 3.27 -8.03 1.06
C ALA A 73 3.55 -8.34 -0.43
N LEU A 74 4.40 -9.34 -0.72
CA LEU A 74 4.68 -9.77 -2.09
C LEU A 74 3.45 -10.46 -2.71
N ASP A 75 2.77 -11.33 -1.97
CA ASP A 75 1.55 -12.00 -2.44
C ASP A 75 0.48 -10.97 -2.84
N ILE A 76 0.29 -9.94 -2.00
CA ILE A 76 -0.63 -8.84 -2.28
C ILE A 76 -0.22 -8.07 -3.54
N VAL A 77 1.07 -7.74 -3.70
CA VAL A 77 1.55 -7.03 -4.90
C VAL A 77 1.33 -7.86 -6.16
N VAL A 78 1.59 -9.16 -6.12
CA VAL A 78 1.33 -10.08 -7.25
C VAL A 78 -0.16 -10.12 -7.59
N GLU A 79 -1.02 -10.21 -6.58
CA GLU A 79 -2.48 -10.18 -6.77
C GLU A 79 -2.95 -8.87 -7.41
N LEU A 80 -2.43 -7.73 -6.94
CA LEU A 80 -2.73 -6.42 -7.53
C LEU A 80 -2.28 -6.32 -9.00
N VAL A 81 -1.16 -6.93 -9.36
CA VAL A 81 -0.71 -7.03 -10.77
C VAL A 81 -1.67 -7.89 -11.58
N ILE A 82 -2.09 -9.05 -11.06
CA ILE A 82 -3.04 -9.95 -11.74
C ILE A 82 -4.38 -9.27 -11.99
N TYR A 83 -4.86 -8.45 -11.04
CA TYR A 83 -6.07 -7.64 -11.22
C TYR A 83 -5.88 -6.40 -12.10
N GLY A 84 -4.67 -6.18 -12.64
CA GLY A 84 -4.37 -5.03 -13.49
C GLY A 84 -4.42 -3.70 -12.74
N LEU A 85 -4.33 -3.71 -11.41
CA LEU A 85 -4.19 -2.52 -10.56
C LEU A 85 -2.74 -2.02 -10.56
N LEU A 86 -1.78 -2.91 -10.79
CA LEU A 86 -0.37 -2.57 -10.96
C LEU A 86 0.15 -3.08 -12.29
N ILE A 87 1.12 -2.37 -12.86
CA ILE A 87 1.90 -2.82 -14.01
C ILE A 87 3.40 -2.73 -13.71
N THR A 88 4.17 -3.62 -14.33
CA THR A 88 5.60 -3.43 -14.47
C THR A 88 5.89 -2.82 -15.84
N LYS A 89 6.66 -1.73 -15.87
CA LYS A 89 7.30 -1.25 -17.10
C LYS A 89 8.76 -1.74 -17.09
N TYR A 90 9.13 -2.43 -18.16
CA TYR A 90 10.51 -2.78 -18.51
C TYR A 90 11.15 -1.66 -19.31
#